data_AF-Q6EXC8-F1
#
_entry.id   AF-Q6EXC8-F1
#
_cell.length_a   1.000
_cell.length_b   1.000
_cell.length_c   1.000
_cell.angle_alpha   90.00
_cell.angle_beta   90.00
_cell.angle_gamma   90.00
#
_symmetry.space_group_name_H-M   'P 1'
#
loop_
_entity.id
_entity.type
_entity.pdbx_description
1 polymer ?
#
loop_
_entity_poly.entity_id
_entity_poly.type
_entity_poly.pdbx_seq_one_letter_code
_entity_poly.pdbx_strand_id
1 'polypeptide(L)'
;ITAQLVINCSITNNQVQHLDVIKSLTLSRYNETIREFDELIALDSWTQNLKQFVRFKYSQISFGNLYITLTLPNPTQFDARIYRCNADGANSEGTNISLFAKKAVEYETN
;
A
#
# COMPACT_ATOMS: atom_id res chain seq x y z
N ILE A 1 20.66 -9.09 -14.53
CA ILE A 1 19.81 -8.60 -13.41
C ILE A 1 18.38 -8.54 -13.93
N THR A 2 17.44 -9.16 -13.24
CA THR A 2 16.01 -9.10 -13.60
C THR A 2 15.41 -7.85 -12.95
N ALA A 3 14.73 -7.00 -13.73
CA ALA A 3 14.10 -5.80 -13.19
C ALA A 3 12.98 -6.17 -12.20
N GLN A 4 12.89 -5.41 -11.11
CA GLN A 4 11.88 -5.61 -10.07
C GLN A 4 11.33 -4.25 -9.63
N LEU A 5 10.02 -4.17 -9.48
CA LEU A 5 9.35 -3.06 -8.81
C LEU A 5 9.00 -3.50 -7.39
N VAL A 6 9.49 -2.77 -6.40
CA VAL A 6 9.20 -3.01 -4.98
C VAL A 6 8.43 -1.81 -4.43
N ILE A 7 7.21 -2.05 -3.97
CA ILE A 7 6.36 -1.03 -3.35
C ILE A 7 6.28 -1.34 -1.86
N ASN A 8 6.79 -0.42 -1.04
CA ASN A 8 6.73 -0.51 0.41
C ASN A 8 5.67 0.45 0.95
N CYS A 9 4.66 -0.12 1.62
CA CYS A 9 3.66 0.60 2.40
C CYS A 9 3.89 0.25 3.87
N SER A 10 4.50 1.15 4.61
CA SER A 10 4.95 0.87 5.99
C SER A 10 4.88 2.11 6.85
N ILE A 11 4.64 1.90 8.14
CA ILE A 11 4.73 2.95 9.15
C ILE A 11 6.12 2.89 9.77
N THR A 12 6.94 3.90 9.49
CA THR A 12 8.32 3.97 10.00
C THR A 12 8.44 4.74 11.31
N ASN A 13 7.41 5.52 11.67
CA ASN A 13 7.33 6.23 12.92
C ASN A 13 5.98 5.91 13.57
N ASN A 14 5.98 5.20 14.71
CA ASN A 14 4.76 4.88 15.47
C ASN A 14 4.01 6.15 15.95
N GLN A 15 4.59 7.33 15.74
CA GLN A 15 3.94 8.62 15.86
C GLN A 15 3.58 9.16 14.47
N VAL A 16 2.70 8.46 13.75
CA VAL A 16 2.01 9.13 12.65
C VAL A 16 1.20 10.23 13.29
N GLN A 17 1.58 11.51 13.10
CA GLN A 17 0.94 12.64 13.77
C GLN A 17 -0.58 12.50 13.66
N HIS A 18 -1.29 12.54 14.80
CA HIS A 18 -2.75 12.40 14.94
C HIS A 18 -3.33 10.97 14.94
N LEU A 19 -2.54 9.90 14.82
CA LEU A 19 -3.00 8.52 15.00
C LEU A 19 -2.42 7.92 16.28
N ASP A 20 -3.28 7.75 17.29
CA ASP A 20 -2.92 7.08 18.55
C ASP A 20 -3.02 5.55 18.43
N VAL A 21 -3.95 5.06 17.60
CA VAL A 21 -4.10 3.63 17.29
C VAL A 21 -4.24 3.46 15.78
N ILE A 22 -3.35 2.65 15.19
CA ILE A 22 -3.47 2.25 13.78
C ILE A 22 -4.28 0.96 13.70
N LYS A 23 -5.36 0.99 12.91
CA LYS A 23 -6.29 -0.14 12.74
C LYS A 23 -5.97 -0.95 11.48
N SER A 24 -5.54 -0.30 10.41
CA SER A 24 -5.21 -1.00 9.18
C SER A 24 -4.24 -0.23 8.28
N LEU A 25 -3.57 -0.96 7.40
CA LEU A 25 -2.85 -0.43 6.26
C LEU A 25 -3.46 -0.92 4.96
N THR A 26 -3.61 -0.02 3.99
CA THR A 26 -4.12 -0.36 2.67
C THR A 26 -3.15 0.11 1.59
N LEU A 27 -2.68 -0.82 0.76
CA LEU A 27 -1.95 -0.53 -0.46
C LEU A 27 -2.94 -0.46 -1.62
N SER A 28 -2.96 0.67 -2.31
CA SER A 28 -3.87 0.95 -3.42
C SER A 28 -3.09 1.40 -4.66
N ARG A 29 -3.72 1.30 -5.83
CA ARG A 29 -3.15 1.77 -7.09
C ARG A 29 -4.18 2.60 -7.85
N TYR A 30 -3.74 3.73 -8.39
CA TYR A 30 -4.60 4.62 -9.15
C TYR A 30 -5.03 3.97 -10.45
N ASN A 31 -6.33 4.01 -10.69
CA ASN A 31 -6.99 3.53 -11.88
C ASN A 31 -7.43 4.73 -12.72
N GLU A 32 -6.79 4.92 -13.87
CA GLU A 32 -7.05 6.05 -14.76
C GLU A 32 -8.43 6.01 -15.42
N THR A 33 -9.02 4.83 -15.57
CA THR A 33 -10.33 4.66 -16.20
C THR A 33 -11.44 5.21 -15.32
N ILE A 34 -11.43 4.86 -14.03
CA ILE A 34 -12.46 5.32 -13.07
C ILE A 34 -12.01 6.56 -12.27
N ARG A 35 -10.74 6.97 -12.38
CA ARG A 35 -10.13 8.09 -11.66
C ARG A 35 -10.14 7.94 -10.14
N GLU A 36 -10.04 6.71 -9.67
CA GLU A 36 -10.03 6.35 -8.24
C GLU A 36 -8.86 5.42 -7.92
N PHE A 37 -8.66 5.12 -6.62
CA PHE A 37 -7.66 4.15 -6.18
C PHE A 37 -8.32 2.79 -5.95
N ASP A 38 -7.91 1.80 -6.73
CA ASP A 38 -8.28 0.41 -6.48
C ASP A 38 -7.49 -0.10 -5.29
N GLU A 39 -8.18 -0.63 -4.28
CA GLU A 39 -7.53 -1.36 -3.19
C GLU A 39 -6.89 -2.63 -3.75
N LEU A 40 -5.60 -2.79 -3.50
CA LEU A 40 -4.86 -3.99 -3.90
C LEU A 40 -4.80 -4.98 -2.75
N ILE A 41 -4.40 -4.48 -1.58
CA ILE A 41 -4.09 -5.25 -0.39
C ILE A 41 -4.48 -4.41 0.83
N ALA A 42 -5.18 -5.01 1.79
CA ALA A 42 -5.37 -4.44 3.13
C ALA A 42 -4.80 -5.38 4.20
N LEU A 43 -4.22 -4.79 5.23
CA LEU A 43 -3.70 -5.47 6.41
C LEU A 43 -4.41 -4.91 7.63
N ASP A 44 -5.09 -5.79 8.37
CA ASP A 44 -5.65 -5.45 9.67
C ASP A 44 -4.54 -5.53 10.74
N SER A 45 -4.35 -4.46 11.52
CA SER A 45 -3.24 -4.37 12.46
C SER A 45 -3.41 -5.26 13.69
N TRP A 46 -4.67 -5.52 14.09
CA TRP A 46 -5.00 -6.29 15.29
C TRP A 46 -4.90 -7.80 15.05
N THR A 47 -5.59 -8.26 14.02
CA THR A 47 -5.63 -9.68 13.64
C THR A 47 -4.42 -10.09 12.81
N GLN A 48 -3.66 -9.13 12.29
CA GLN A 48 -2.55 -9.33 11.36
C GLN A 48 -2.96 -10.09 10.09
N ASN A 49 -4.25 -10.03 9.75
CA ASN A 49 -4.77 -10.68 8.55
C ASN A 49 -4.59 -9.78 7.34
N LEU A 50 -4.07 -10.38 6.27
CA LEU A 50 -3.94 -9.74 4.97
C LEU A 50 -5.12 -10.15 4.08
N LYS A 51 -5.82 -9.15 3.56
CA LYS A 51 -6.84 -9.31 2.53
C LYS A 51 -6.30 -8.82 1.20
N GLN A 52 -6.26 -9.70 0.21
CA GLN A 52 -5.88 -9.36 -1.15
C GLN A 52 -7.14 -9.21 -2.01
N PHE A 53 -7.28 -8.06 -2.67
CA PHE A 53 -8.44 -7.75 -3.52
C PHE A 53 -8.16 -8.02 -5.00
N VAL A 54 -6.89 -7.88 -5.41
CA VAL A 54 -6.46 -8.11 -6.78
C VAL A 54 -5.45 -9.25 -6.83
N ARG A 55 -5.70 -10.24 -7.70
CA ARG A 55 -4.77 -11.34 -7.91
C ARG A 55 -3.68 -10.93 -8.89
N PHE A 56 -2.44 -10.88 -8.42
CA PHE A 56 -1.27 -10.68 -9.26
C PHE A 56 -0.78 -12.02 -9.80
N LYS A 57 -0.49 -12.12 -11.11
CA LYS A 57 -0.01 -13.37 -11.73
C LYS A 57 1.37 -13.79 -11.20
N TYR A 58 2.28 -12.83 -11.08
CA TYR A 58 3.65 -13.04 -10.63
C TYR A 58 4.02 -11.94 -9.64
N SER A 59 3.77 -12.18 -8.35
CA SER A 59 4.11 -11.22 -7.29
C SER A 59 4.55 -11.94 -6.04
N GLN A 60 5.31 -11.23 -5.21
CA GLN A 60 5.54 -11.62 -3.82
C GLN A 60 4.95 -10.54 -2.92
N ILE A 61 4.24 -10.98 -1.88
CA ILE A 61 3.68 -10.11 -0.85
C ILE A 61 4.36 -10.50 0.46
N SER A 62 5.05 -9.55 1.09
CA SER A 62 5.54 -9.68 2.46
C SER A 62 4.77 -8.69 3.33
N PHE A 63 4.38 -9.12 4.53
CA PHE A 63 3.64 -8.28 5.46
C PHE A 63 3.95 -8.69 6.89
N GLY A 64 3.67 -7.77 7.81
CA GLY A 64 3.84 -7.98 9.23
C GLY A 64 3.35 -6.75 9.98
N ASN A 65 3.84 -6.55 11.20
CA ASN A 65 3.37 -5.43 12.03
C ASN A 65 3.56 -4.08 11.32
N LEU A 66 2.44 -3.50 10.87
CA LEU A 66 2.37 -2.20 10.20
C LEU A 66 3.27 -2.05 8.96
N TYR A 67 3.41 -3.12 8.17
CA TYR A 67 3.97 -3.01 6.82
C TYR A 67 3.38 -4.01 5.83
N ILE A 68 3.37 -3.60 4.57
CA ILE A 68 3.05 -4.37 3.38
C ILE A 68 4.11 -4.04 2.33
N THR A 69 4.75 -5.07 1.78
CA THR A 69 5.66 -4.98 0.65
C THR A 69 5.10 -5.80 -0.52
N LEU A 70 4.87 -5.15 -1.65
CA LEU A 70 4.51 -5.79 -2.91
C LEU A 70 5.70 -5.76 -3.86
N THR A 71 6.18 -6.94 -4.25
CA THR A 71 7.26 -7.10 -5.23
C THR A 71 6.70 -7.66 -6.53
N LEU A 72 6.89 -6.92 -7.62
CA LEU A 72 6.50 -7.27 -8.98
C LEU A 72 7.75 -7.54 -9.82
N PRO A 73 8.11 -8.82 -10.07
CA PRO A 73 9.18 -9.17 -11.01
C PRO A 73 8.78 -8.89 -12.45
N ASN A 74 9.73 -8.42 -13.27
CA ASN A 74 9.52 -8.05 -14.67
C ASN A 74 8.33 -7.08 -14.87
N PRO A 75 8.34 -5.92 -14.17
CA PRO A 75 7.26 -4.96 -14.30
C PRO A 75 7.14 -4.45 -15.74
N THR A 76 5.92 -4.18 -16.16
CA THR A 76 5.61 -3.63 -17.48
C THR A 76 5.18 -2.19 -17.37
N GLN A 77 4.97 -1.51 -18.50
CA GLN A 77 4.38 -0.16 -18.52
C GLN A 77 3.01 -0.11 -17.80
N PHE A 78 2.29 -1.24 -17.71
CA PHE A 78 1.03 -1.31 -16.96
C PHE A 78 1.22 -1.08 -15.45
N ASP A 79 2.40 -1.42 -14.92
CA ASP A 79 2.75 -1.26 -13.51
C ASP A 79 3.27 0.15 -13.19
N ALA A 80 3.55 0.98 -14.19
CA ALA A 80 3.90 2.39 -14.04
C ALA A 80 2.67 3.23 -13.71
N ARG A 81 2.25 3.14 -12.44
CA ARG A 81 1.06 3.80 -11.89
C ARG A 81 1.41 4.59 -10.63
N ILE A 82 0.43 5.34 -10.15
CA ILE A 82 0.50 5.96 -8.83
C ILE A 82 0.05 4.95 -7.80
N TYR A 83 0.91 4.64 -6.85
CA TYR A 83 0.58 3.80 -5.70
C TYR A 83 0.33 4.67 -4.48
N ARG A 84 -0.61 4.26 -3.64
CA ARG A 84 -0.97 4.93 -2.39
C ARG A 84 -0.89 3.93 -1.25
N CYS A 85 -0.22 4.33 -0.18
CA CYS A 85 -0.27 3.65 1.10
C CYS A 85 -1.18 4.45 2.01
N ASN A 86 -2.20 3.80 2.54
CA ASN A 86 -3.19 4.38 3.44
C ASN A 86 -3.02 3.77 4.82
N ALA A 87 -3.11 4.59 5.86
CA ALA A 87 -3.10 4.19 7.25
C ALA A 87 -4.37 4.71 7.90
N ASP A 88 -5.25 3.79 8.27
CA ASP A 88 -6.51 4.10 8.91
C ASP A 88 -6.43 3.74 10.38
N GLY A 89 -6.91 4.65 11.23
CA GLY A 89 -6.82 4.48 12.66
C GLY A 89 -7.73 5.44 13.41
N ALA A 90 -7.40 5.71 14.67
CA ALA A 90 -8.14 6.66 15.50
C ALA A 90 -7.21 7.49 16.38
N ASN A 91 -7.65 8.70 16.70
CA ASN A 91 -7.04 9.50 17.77
C ASN A 91 -7.51 9.05 19.16
N SER A 92 -7.01 9.72 20.19
CA SER A 92 -7.29 9.49 21.61
C SER A 92 -8.76 9.67 21.98
N GLU A 93 -9.51 10.43 21.18
CA GLU A 93 -10.95 10.66 21.34
C GLU A 93 -11.79 9.58 20.63
N GLY A 94 -11.16 8.63 19.94
CA GLY A 94 -11.82 7.58 19.18
C GLY A 94 -12.31 8.02 17.80
N THR A 95 -11.98 9.23 17.36
CA THR A 95 -12.33 9.73 16.02
C THR A 95 -11.49 9.02 14.98
N ASN A 96 -12.13 8.46 13.95
CA ASN A 96 -11.43 7.79 12.86
C ASN A 96 -10.65 8.80 12.01
N ILE A 97 -9.37 8.53 11.79
CA ILE A 97 -8.47 9.36 11.00
C ILE A 97 -7.79 8.46 9.97
N SER A 98 -7.55 9.04 8.79
CA SER A 98 -6.89 8.36 7.68
C SER A 98 -5.75 9.23 7.18
N LEU A 99 -4.56 8.64 7.06
CA LEU A 99 -3.37 9.30 6.56
C LEU A 99 -2.81 8.51 5.38
N PHE A 100 -2.19 9.21 4.44
CA PHE A 100 -1.72 8.55 3.23
C PHE A 100 -0.46 9.17 2.65
N ALA A 101 0.31 8.31 1.99
CA ALA A 101 1.43 8.68 1.15
C ALA A 101 1.20 8.12 -0.25
N LYS A 102 1.61 8.87 -1.28
CA LYS A 102 1.53 8.44 -2.69
C LYS A 102 2.87 8.55 -3.37
N LYS A 103 3.14 7.65 -4.31
CA LYS A 103 4.32 7.67 -5.16
C LYS A 103 3.95 7.28 -6.58
N ALA A 104 4.39 8.07 -7.55
CA ALA A 104 4.31 7.72 -8.97
C ALA A 104 5.50 6.82 -9.34
N VAL A 105 5.21 5.76 -10.07
CA VAL A 105 6.20 4.89 -10.72
C VAL A 105 6.19 5.23 -12.20
N GLU A 106 7.36 5.55 -12.74
CA GLU A 106 7.56 5.89 -14.15
C GLU A 106 8.20 4.70 -14.87
N TYR A 107 7.86 4.53 -16.15
CA TYR A 107 8.47 3.52 -17.01
C TYR A 107 9.47 4.21 -17.93
N GLU A 108 10.76 3.97 -17.70
CA GLU A 108 11.82 4.48 -18.57
C GLU A 108 12.16 3.43 -19.63
N THR A 109 12.14 3.85 -20.90
CA THR A 109 12.75 3.10 -22.00
C THR A 109 14.17 3.62 -22.21
N ASN A 110 15.17 2.74 -22.07
CA ASN A 110 16.57 3.05 -22.40
C ASN A 110 16.75 3.47 -23.86
#